data_AF-X0SRZ1-F1
#
_entry.id   AF-X0SRZ1-F1
#
_cell.length_a   1.000
_cell.length_b   1.000
_cell.length_c   1.000
_cell.angle_alpha   90.00
_cell.angle_beta   90.00
_cell.angle_gamma   90.00
#
_symmetry.space_group_name_H-M   'P 1'
#
loop_
_entity.id
_entity.type
_entity.pdbx_description
1 polymer ?
#
loop_
_entity_poly.entity_id
_entity_poly.type
_entity_poly.pdbx_seq_one_letter_code
_entity_poly.pdbx_strand_id
1 'polypeptide(L)'
;FMKLEYQEQAVLNAKKILREYSGVFLSDVVGLGKTYISALLAQQLGGRHLVIAPPMLLDKDSPGSWPNIFSGFKEQADFESLGKLDKLLKRGVDKYKNVFIDEAHRFRNESNTTYEMLARICRGKRVILVTATPYNNYPKDILGQVKLFQKSKKSTIPNLPNLERFFSHLVKKLKKLDRKRDYPEYIRTVKENSREIREKVLKYLMVRRTRKEVIKYFTRELEKQKLKFPEVANPEPVFYQLNDQEDKIFTKTIKMIALDFNYSRYTPLLYYRGEITQPEKLAQTNMRKFMKTLLVKRLESSFYAFRKSINRFICSYEKFLEEFDKGNVYVSKKYINKIFGLLPMVKN
;
A
#
# COMPACT_ATOMS: atom_id res chain seq x y z
N PHE A 1 10.29 10.10 -26.94
CA PHE A 1 9.74 8.86 -26.37
C PHE A 1 10.21 7.69 -27.23
N MET A 2 10.88 6.70 -26.62
CA MET A 2 11.35 5.48 -27.31
C MET A 2 10.20 4.47 -27.34
N LYS A 3 9.75 4.09 -28.54
CA LYS A 3 8.70 3.08 -28.71
C LYS A 3 9.30 1.69 -28.51
N LEU A 4 8.67 0.91 -27.64
CA LEU A 4 9.04 -0.47 -27.34
C LEU A 4 7.81 -1.36 -27.61
N GLU A 5 7.92 -2.28 -28.54
CA GLU A 5 6.92 -3.25 -29.01
C GLU A 5 6.34 -4.03 -27.83
N TYR A 6 7.18 -4.45 -26.87
CA TYR A 6 6.64 -5.08 -25.68
C TYR A 6 5.69 -4.12 -24.96
N GLN A 7 6.03 -2.85 -24.74
CA GLN A 7 5.13 -1.90 -24.09
C GLN A 7 3.82 -1.73 -24.87
N GLU A 8 3.88 -1.65 -26.19
CA GLU A 8 2.69 -1.57 -27.06
C GLU A 8 1.79 -2.82 -26.95
N GLN A 9 2.37 -4.03 -26.97
CA GLN A 9 1.62 -5.27 -26.78
C GLN A 9 0.93 -5.32 -25.42
N ALA A 10 1.60 -4.80 -24.38
CA ALA A 10 1.01 -4.67 -23.04
C ALA A 10 -0.22 -3.76 -23.05
N VAL A 11 -0.11 -2.61 -23.71
CA VAL A 11 -1.18 -1.61 -23.80
C VAL A 11 -2.38 -2.20 -24.54
N LEU A 12 -2.17 -2.92 -25.65
CA LEU A 12 -3.24 -3.58 -26.39
C LEU A 12 -3.95 -4.63 -25.54
N ASN A 13 -3.21 -5.47 -24.82
CA ASN A 13 -3.79 -6.47 -23.92
C ASN A 13 -4.55 -5.81 -22.76
N ALA A 14 -3.95 -4.80 -22.14
CA ALA A 14 -4.56 -4.08 -21.03
C ALA A 14 -5.86 -3.38 -21.46
N LYS A 15 -5.88 -2.76 -22.64
CA LYS A 15 -7.06 -2.12 -23.20
C LYS A 15 -8.21 -3.11 -23.46
N LYS A 16 -7.91 -4.30 -23.97
CA LYS A 16 -8.90 -5.38 -24.16
C LYS A 16 -9.51 -5.80 -22.82
N ILE A 17 -8.66 -6.12 -21.84
CA ILE A 17 -9.09 -6.50 -20.48
C ILE A 17 -9.93 -5.39 -19.83
N LEU A 18 -9.46 -4.14 -19.93
CA LEU A 18 -10.13 -2.99 -19.33
C LEU A 18 -11.52 -2.72 -19.93
N ARG A 19 -11.69 -2.97 -21.24
CA ARG A 19 -12.99 -2.84 -21.91
C ARG A 19 -13.98 -3.91 -21.45
N GLU A 20 -13.52 -5.13 -21.29
CA GLU A 20 -14.34 -6.28 -20.89
C GLU A 20 -14.69 -6.27 -19.40
N TYR A 21 -13.71 -6.00 -18.54
CA TYR A 21 -13.83 -6.19 -17.09
C TYR A 21 -13.86 -4.88 -16.29
N SER A 22 -13.82 -3.71 -16.96
CA SER A 22 -13.76 -2.39 -16.33
C SER A 22 -12.57 -2.19 -15.37
N GLY A 23 -11.64 -3.14 -15.30
CA GLY A 23 -10.39 -2.97 -14.59
C GLY A 23 -9.32 -3.96 -15.03
N VAL A 24 -8.06 -3.57 -14.81
CA VAL A 24 -6.88 -4.35 -15.21
C VAL A 24 -5.74 -4.15 -14.21
N PHE A 25 -4.98 -5.21 -13.97
CA PHE A 25 -3.71 -5.17 -13.27
C PHE A 25 -2.56 -5.05 -14.26
N LEU A 26 -1.80 -3.96 -14.17
CA LEU A 26 -0.51 -3.80 -14.83
C LEU A 26 0.58 -4.32 -13.89
N SER A 27 0.94 -5.58 -14.07
CA SER A 27 1.78 -6.36 -13.15
C SER A 27 3.12 -6.80 -13.72
N ASP A 28 3.58 -6.11 -14.76
CA ASP A 28 4.94 -6.26 -15.25
C ASP A 28 5.96 -6.03 -14.11
N VAL A 29 7.06 -6.79 -14.13
CA VAL A 29 8.09 -6.67 -13.09
C VAL A 29 8.73 -5.28 -13.07
N VAL A 30 9.43 -4.95 -11.98
CA VAL A 30 10.10 -3.66 -11.80
C VAL A 30 11.13 -3.44 -12.93
N GLY A 31 11.16 -2.22 -13.46
CA GLY A 31 12.06 -1.83 -14.56
C GLY A 31 11.49 -2.03 -15.98
N LEU A 32 10.28 -2.60 -16.14
CA LEU A 32 9.63 -2.71 -17.46
C LEU A 32 8.81 -1.47 -17.87
N GLY A 33 8.93 -0.35 -17.15
CA GLY A 33 8.29 0.91 -17.55
C GLY A 33 6.77 0.96 -17.34
N LYS A 34 6.23 0.38 -16.25
CA LYS A 34 4.77 0.39 -15.96
C LYS A 34 4.13 1.79 -16.03
N THR A 35 4.82 2.84 -15.60
CA THR A 35 4.32 4.22 -15.69
C THR A 35 4.21 4.69 -17.15
N TYR A 36 5.19 4.35 -17.99
CA TYR A 36 5.13 4.59 -19.44
C TYR A 36 4.00 3.79 -20.10
N ILE A 37 3.84 2.51 -19.74
CA ILE A 37 2.72 1.67 -20.21
C ILE A 37 1.38 2.29 -19.80
N SER A 38 1.29 2.86 -18.59
CA SER A 38 0.07 3.52 -18.10
C SER A 38 -0.26 4.78 -18.88
N ALA A 39 0.73 5.62 -19.19
CA ALA A 39 0.55 6.82 -20.00
C ALA A 39 0.16 6.48 -21.46
N LEU A 40 0.81 5.48 -22.07
CA LEU A 40 0.42 4.95 -23.38
C LEU A 40 -1.00 4.40 -23.38
N LEU A 41 -1.38 3.69 -22.32
CA LEU A 41 -2.75 3.20 -22.16
C LEU A 41 -3.74 4.36 -22.03
N ALA A 42 -3.40 5.42 -21.28
CA ALA A 42 -4.23 6.61 -21.14
C ALA A 42 -4.52 7.26 -22.50
N GLN A 43 -3.51 7.46 -23.35
CA GLN A 43 -3.68 7.98 -24.72
C GLN A 43 -4.68 7.18 -25.57
N GLN A 44 -4.82 5.89 -25.30
CA GLN A 44 -5.74 5.01 -26.03
C GLN A 44 -7.15 4.94 -25.44
N LEU A 45 -7.40 5.64 -24.33
CA LEU A 45 -8.66 5.65 -23.60
C LEU A 45 -9.29 7.04 -23.66
N GLY A 46 -10.55 7.13 -24.08
CA GLY A 46 -11.30 8.39 -23.98
C GLY A 46 -11.71 8.72 -22.53
N GLY A 47 -11.91 10.02 -22.27
CA GLY A 47 -12.39 10.59 -21.01
C GLY A 47 -11.28 10.94 -20.03
N ARG A 48 -11.55 11.82 -19.06
CA ARG A 48 -10.51 12.34 -18.14
C ARG A 48 -9.89 11.26 -17.27
N HIS A 49 -8.60 11.42 -17.01
CA HIS A 49 -7.78 10.52 -16.21
C HIS A 49 -7.50 11.09 -14.82
N LEU A 50 -7.50 10.21 -13.83
CA LEU A 50 -7.02 10.48 -12.48
C LEU A 50 -5.90 9.49 -12.16
N VAL A 51 -4.78 9.99 -11.67
CA VAL A 51 -3.66 9.18 -11.19
C VAL A 51 -3.55 9.34 -9.67
N ILE A 52 -3.54 8.22 -8.96
CA ILE A 52 -3.33 8.15 -7.53
C ILE A 52 -2.00 7.45 -7.27
N ALA A 53 -1.01 8.17 -6.71
CA ALA A 53 0.33 7.63 -6.48
C ALA A 53 0.99 8.15 -5.19
N PRO A 54 2.07 7.53 -4.70
CA PRO A 54 2.88 8.07 -3.61
C PRO A 54 3.38 9.51 -3.90
N PRO A 55 3.47 10.41 -2.90
CA PRO A 55 3.87 11.80 -3.11
C PRO A 55 5.17 11.99 -3.89
N MET A 56 6.17 11.14 -3.65
CA MET A 56 7.47 11.21 -4.34
C MET A 56 7.37 10.94 -5.85
N LEU A 57 6.36 10.19 -6.29
CA LEU A 57 6.13 9.91 -7.72
C LEU A 57 5.22 10.96 -8.37
N LEU A 58 4.77 11.96 -7.63
CA LEU A 58 3.98 13.10 -8.11
C LEU A 58 4.79 14.39 -8.17
N ASP A 59 6.08 14.31 -7.81
CA ASP A 59 6.99 15.45 -7.81
C ASP A 59 7.32 15.88 -9.25
N LYS A 60 6.98 17.11 -9.61
CA LYS A 60 7.22 17.65 -10.95
C LYS A 60 8.70 17.91 -11.23
N ASP A 61 9.54 17.97 -10.21
CA ASP A 61 10.97 18.14 -10.40
C ASP A 61 11.67 16.81 -10.71
N SER A 62 10.98 15.68 -10.50
CA SER A 62 11.50 14.34 -10.82
C SER A 62 11.15 13.93 -12.25
N PRO A 63 12.11 13.71 -13.16
CA PRO A 63 11.83 13.36 -14.56
C PRO A 63 10.99 12.08 -14.73
N GLY A 64 11.10 11.14 -13.80
CA GLY A 64 10.38 9.87 -13.80
C GLY A 64 9.01 9.91 -13.11
N SER A 65 8.52 11.09 -12.73
CA SER A 65 7.23 11.24 -12.05
C SER A 65 6.05 11.05 -12.99
N TRP A 66 4.90 10.70 -12.41
CA TRP A 66 3.65 10.56 -13.15
C TRP A 66 3.28 11.82 -13.94
N PRO A 67 3.33 13.05 -13.38
CA PRO A 67 3.06 14.28 -14.13
C PRO A 67 3.98 14.47 -15.34
N ASN A 68 5.29 14.28 -15.17
CA ASN A 68 6.25 14.50 -16.25
C ASN A 68 6.12 13.46 -17.36
N ILE A 69 5.90 12.20 -16.99
CA ILE A 69 5.67 11.14 -17.97
C ILE A 69 4.39 11.46 -18.77
N PHE A 70 3.26 11.71 -18.11
CA PHE A 70 2.00 12.05 -18.81
C PHE A 70 2.14 13.29 -19.70
N SER A 71 2.82 14.33 -19.21
CA SER A 71 3.13 15.53 -20.00
C SER A 71 3.97 15.21 -21.23
N GLY A 72 4.98 14.34 -21.11
CA GLY A 72 5.79 13.87 -22.24
C GLY A 72 5.00 13.09 -23.30
N PHE A 73 3.90 12.46 -22.89
CA PHE A 73 2.92 11.84 -23.79
C PHE A 73 1.80 12.81 -24.23
N LYS A 74 1.85 14.08 -23.86
CA LYS A 74 0.79 15.07 -24.12
C LYS A 74 -0.58 14.61 -23.61
N GLU A 75 -0.61 13.83 -22.53
CA GLU A 75 -1.82 13.29 -21.93
C GLU A 75 -2.21 14.10 -20.69
N GLN A 76 -3.48 14.45 -20.57
CA GLN A 76 -3.97 15.26 -19.45
C GLN A 76 -4.55 14.38 -18.36
N ALA A 77 -4.05 14.53 -17.13
CA ALA A 77 -4.57 13.85 -15.96
C ALA A 77 -4.49 14.76 -14.73
N ASP A 78 -5.39 14.51 -13.78
CA ASP A 78 -5.23 15.04 -12.42
C ASP A 78 -4.42 14.03 -11.59
N PHE A 79 -3.54 14.54 -10.73
CA PHE A 79 -2.62 13.74 -9.93
C PHE A 79 -2.85 14.00 -8.44
N GLU A 80 -3.15 12.97 -7.67
CA GLU A 80 -3.40 13.11 -6.24
C GLU A 80 -2.69 12.03 -5.42
N SER A 81 -2.25 12.41 -4.22
CA SER A 81 -1.66 11.46 -3.30
C SER A 81 -2.70 10.82 -2.40
N LEU A 82 -2.37 9.65 -1.86
CA LEU A 82 -3.25 8.91 -0.95
C LEU A 82 -3.65 9.69 0.31
N GLY A 83 -2.82 10.62 0.76
CA GLY A 83 -3.15 11.48 1.90
C GLY A 83 -4.21 12.53 1.60
N LYS A 84 -4.63 12.68 0.34
CA LYS A 84 -5.53 13.74 -0.13
C LYS A 84 -6.86 13.22 -0.70
N LEU A 85 -7.18 11.92 -0.55
CA LEU A 85 -8.42 11.34 -1.08
C LEU A 85 -9.70 12.02 -0.55
N ASP A 86 -9.71 12.45 0.71
CA ASP A 86 -10.84 13.20 1.28
C ASP A 86 -11.08 14.53 0.56
N LYS A 87 -10.00 15.28 0.30
CA LYS A 87 -10.07 16.55 -0.45
C LYS A 87 -10.51 16.32 -1.89
N LEU A 88 -10.02 15.25 -2.51
CA LEU A 88 -10.40 14.87 -3.87
C LEU A 88 -11.89 14.54 -3.96
N LEU A 89 -12.43 13.77 -3.01
CA LEU A 89 -13.87 13.46 -2.96
C LEU A 89 -14.72 14.72 -2.79
N LYS A 90 -14.29 15.67 -1.95
CA LYS A 90 -14.98 16.97 -1.77
C LYS A 90 -14.99 17.84 -3.02
N ARG A 91 -13.91 17.79 -3.81
CA ARG A 91 -13.80 18.50 -5.11
C ARG A 91 -14.67 17.88 -6.22
N GLY A 92 -15.14 16.65 -6.02
CA GLY A 92 -15.89 15.89 -7.01
C GLY A 92 -14.99 15.02 -7.89
N VAL A 93 -15.48 13.83 -8.20
CA VAL A 93 -14.73 12.79 -8.94
C VAL A 93 -15.48 12.26 -10.16
N ASP A 94 -16.67 12.78 -10.45
CA ASP A 94 -17.53 12.29 -11.53
C ASP A 94 -16.93 12.57 -12.91
N LYS A 95 -16.17 13.66 -13.04
CA LYS A 95 -15.46 14.04 -14.27
C LYS A 95 -14.47 12.98 -14.78
N TYR A 96 -13.94 12.12 -13.89
CA TYR A 96 -12.96 11.09 -14.28
C TYR A 96 -13.65 9.83 -14.80
N LYS A 97 -13.15 9.32 -15.92
CA LYS A 97 -13.59 8.04 -16.49
C LYS A 97 -12.60 6.91 -16.24
N ASN A 98 -11.32 7.27 -16.07
CA ASN A 98 -10.21 6.33 -15.93
C ASN A 98 -9.42 6.67 -14.66
N VAL A 99 -9.17 5.69 -13.80
CA VAL A 99 -8.44 5.86 -12.53
C VAL A 99 -7.24 4.93 -12.52
N PHE A 100 -6.04 5.49 -12.51
CA PHE A 100 -4.77 4.78 -12.36
C PHE A 100 -4.35 4.81 -10.90
N ILE A 101 -4.04 3.66 -10.32
CA ILE A 101 -3.66 3.52 -8.92
C ILE A 101 -2.30 2.86 -8.87
N ASP A 102 -1.28 3.66 -8.55
CA ASP A 102 0.07 3.18 -8.34
C ASP A 102 0.26 2.59 -6.94
N GLU A 103 1.15 1.62 -6.85
CA GLU A 103 1.32 0.77 -5.67
C GLU A 103 -0.01 0.22 -5.14
N ALA A 104 -0.85 -0.29 -6.06
CA ALA A 104 -2.17 -0.83 -5.76
C ALA A 104 -2.15 -1.93 -4.67
N HIS A 105 -1.00 -2.57 -4.49
CA HIS A 105 -0.74 -3.50 -3.40
C HIS A 105 -0.96 -2.87 -2.01
N ARG A 106 -1.09 -1.55 -1.85
CA ARG A 106 -1.42 -0.91 -0.57
C ARG A 106 -2.90 -1.02 -0.18
N PHE A 107 -3.80 -1.34 -1.12
CA PHE A 107 -5.26 -1.33 -0.93
C PHE A 107 -5.86 -2.73 -0.80
N ARG A 108 -5.39 -3.47 0.20
CA ARG A 108 -5.82 -4.86 0.47
C ARG A 108 -6.93 -4.95 1.50
N ASN A 109 -6.89 -4.07 2.49
CA ASN A 109 -7.78 -4.15 3.63
C ASN A 109 -9.01 -3.27 3.43
N GLU A 110 -10.16 -3.92 3.28
CA GLU A 110 -11.46 -3.28 3.09
C GLU A 110 -11.92 -2.48 4.32
N SER A 111 -11.45 -2.81 5.53
CA SER A 111 -11.85 -2.12 6.78
C SER A 111 -11.16 -0.78 7.00
N ASN A 112 -10.34 -0.33 6.05
CA ASN A 112 -9.63 0.94 6.15
C ASN A 112 -10.47 2.05 5.49
N THR A 113 -10.65 3.18 6.19
CA THR A 113 -11.31 4.39 5.63
C THR A 113 -10.70 4.82 4.30
N THR A 114 -9.39 4.66 4.12
CA THR A 114 -8.71 4.95 2.85
C THR A 114 -9.23 4.06 1.70
N TYR A 115 -9.50 2.79 1.98
CA TYR A 115 -10.06 1.86 1.00
C TYR A 115 -11.50 2.26 0.64
N GLU A 116 -12.34 2.62 1.62
CA GLU A 116 -13.71 3.07 1.37
C GLU A 116 -13.75 4.31 0.48
N MET A 117 -12.87 5.29 0.75
CA MET A 117 -12.71 6.48 -0.09
C MET A 117 -12.30 6.10 -1.51
N LEU A 118 -11.32 5.20 -1.65
CA LEU A 118 -10.86 4.73 -2.96
C LEU A 118 -11.96 3.98 -3.73
N ALA A 119 -12.71 3.11 -3.06
CA ALA A 119 -13.83 2.39 -3.66
C ALA A 119 -14.94 3.33 -4.16
N ARG A 120 -15.18 4.45 -3.43
CA ARG A 120 -16.08 5.52 -3.89
C ARG A 120 -15.55 6.21 -5.14
N ILE A 121 -14.25 6.52 -5.17
CA ILE A 121 -13.60 7.14 -6.34
C ILE A 121 -13.68 6.21 -7.56
N CYS A 122 -13.45 4.92 -7.39
CA CYS A 122 -13.42 3.94 -8.49
C CYS A 122 -14.80 3.54 -9.04
N ARG A 123 -15.88 3.82 -8.30
CA ARG A 123 -17.23 3.32 -8.64
C ARG A 123 -17.66 3.77 -10.04
N GLY A 124 -17.98 2.79 -10.89
CA GLY A 124 -18.47 3.02 -12.25
C GLY A 124 -17.40 3.54 -13.23
N LYS A 125 -16.12 3.49 -12.85
CA LYS A 125 -15.00 3.96 -13.66
C LYS A 125 -14.14 2.79 -14.13
N ARG A 126 -13.28 3.04 -15.12
CA ARG A 126 -12.23 2.10 -15.52
C ARG A 126 -11.07 2.19 -14.54
N VAL A 127 -10.67 1.07 -13.95
CA VAL A 127 -9.65 1.05 -12.89
C VAL A 127 -8.39 0.32 -13.35
N ILE A 128 -7.26 1.03 -13.37
CA ILE A 128 -5.96 0.49 -13.76
C ILE A 128 -5.11 0.38 -12.50
N LEU A 129 -4.89 -0.84 -12.03
CA LEU A 129 -4.08 -1.12 -10.85
C LEU A 129 -2.63 -1.37 -11.28
N VAL A 130 -1.72 -0.49 -10.89
CA VAL A 130 -0.30 -0.57 -11.25
C VAL A 130 0.46 -1.11 -10.06
N THR A 131 0.96 -2.35 -10.18
CA THR A 131 1.72 -2.99 -9.10
C THR A 131 2.50 -4.20 -9.62
N ALA A 132 3.81 -4.28 -9.33
CA ALA A 132 4.61 -5.45 -9.70
C ALA A 132 4.23 -6.73 -8.93
N THR A 133 3.51 -6.58 -7.81
CA THR A 133 3.21 -7.64 -6.84
C THR A 133 1.76 -7.55 -6.39
N PRO A 134 0.78 -7.83 -7.29
CA PRO A 134 -0.62 -7.88 -6.87
C PRO A 134 -0.81 -8.95 -5.79
N TYR A 135 -0.02 -10.02 -5.87
CA TYR A 135 -0.05 -11.17 -4.97
C TYR A 135 0.82 -10.96 -3.72
N ASN A 136 0.21 -11.07 -2.54
CA ASN A 136 0.93 -11.17 -1.27
C ASN A 136 0.10 -12.01 -0.27
N ASN A 137 0.76 -12.95 0.40
CA ASN A 137 0.44 -13.78 1.58
C ASN A 137 -1.00 -14.30 1.86
N TYR A 138 -2.08 -13.65 1.43
CA TYR A 138 -3.46 -14.03 1.72
C TYR A 138 -4.42 -13.81 0.54
N PRO A 139 -5.34 -14.76 0.27
CA PRO A 139 -6.34 -14.61 -0.79
C PRO A 139 -7.20 -13.33 -0.69
N LYS A 140 -7.53 -12.87 0.52
CA LYS A 140 -8.38 -11.69 0.74
C LYS A 140 -7.78 -10.40 0.16
N ASP A 141 -6.46 -10.33 0.07
CA ASP A 141 -5.74 -9.15 -0.40
C ASP A 141 -6.03 -8.85 -1.88
N ILE A 142 -6.24 -9.90 -2.68
CA ILE A 142 -6.65 -9.78 -4.09
C ILE A 142 -8.12 -9.39 -4.19
N LEU A 143 -8.98 -9.98 -3.35
CA LEU A 143 -10.42 -9.67 -3.37
C LEU A 143 -10.67 -8.17 -3.17
N GLY A 144 -10.00 -7.54 -2.20
CA GLY A 144 -10.12 -6.10 -1.96
C GLY A 144 -9.77 -5.27 -3.20
N GLN A 145 -8.70 -5.61 -3.90
CA GLN A 145 -8.30 -4.91 -5.13
C GLN A 145 -9.30 -5.14 -6.27
N VAL A 146 -9.75 -6.37 -6.49
CA VAL A 146 -10.72 -6.71 -7.53
C VAL A 146 -12.08 -6.02 -7.30
N LYS A 147 -12.50 -5.88 -6.04
CA LYS A 147 -13.75 -5.18 -5.65
C LYS A 147 -13.77 -3.69 -6.00
N LEU A 148 -12.62 -3.08 -6.33
CA LEU A 148 -12.58 -1.69 -6.81
C LEU A 148 -13.27 -1.52 -8.16
N PHE A 149 -13.36 -2.58 -8.97
CA PHE A 149 -13.95 -2.52 -10.32
C PHE A 149 -14.89 -3.68 -10.66
N GLN A 150 -14.99 -4.70 -9.80
CA GLN A 150 -15.90 -5.84 -9.96
C GLN A 150 -16.94 -5.89 -8.84
N LYS A 151 -18.18 -6.23 -9.19
CA LYS A 151 -19.23 -6.50 -8.20
C LYS A 151 -18.97 -7.86 -7.57
N SER A 152 -18.84 -7.92 -6.24
CA SER A 152 -18.40 -9.13 -5.54
C SER A 152 -19.29 -10.37 -5.73
N LYS A 153 -20.59 -10.17 -5.92
CA LYS A 153 -21.59 -11.25 -6.10
C LYS A 153 -22.14 -11.38 -7.53
N LYS A 154 -21.70 -10.51 -8.45
CA LYS A 154 -22.09 -10.48 -9.86
C LYS A 154 -20.90 -10.04 -10.72
N SER A 155 -19.77 -10.75 -10.57
CA SER A 155 -18.56 -10.44 -11.32
C SER A 155 -18.75 -10.78 -12.79
N THR A 156 -18.04 -10.07 -13.67
CA THR A 156 -18.02 -10.34 -15.11
C THR A 156 -16.98 -11.39 -15.50
N ILE A 157 -16.24 -11.95 -14.53
CA ILE A 157 -15.22 -12.97 -14.78
C ILE A 157 -15.91 -14.29 -15.18
N PRO A 158 -15.50 -14.95 -16.29
CA PRO A 158 -16.09 -16.20 -16.74
C PRO A 158 -16.08 -17.28 -15.64
N ASN A 159 -17.22 -17.96 -15.47
CA ASN A 159 -17.41 -19.03 -14.50
C ASN A 159 -17.14 -18.63 -13.03
N LEU A 160 -17.13 -17.32 -12.72
CA LEU A 160 -16.84 -16.83 -11.37
C LEU A 160 -17.75 -15.67 -10.94
N PRO A 161 -19.09 -15.83 -10.94
CA PRO A 161 -20.01 -14.74 -10.62
C PRO A 161 -19.89 -14.25 -9.16
N ASN A 162 -19.56 -15.15 -8.22
CA ASN A 162 -19.46 -14.82 -6.78
C ASN A 162 -18.01 -14.93 -6.27
N LEU A 163 -17.30 -13.81 -6.32
CA LEU A 163 -15.91 -13.67 -5.85
C LEU A 163 -15.82 -13.86 -4.33
N GLU A 164 -16.77 -13.32 -3.56
CA GLU A 164 -16.79 -13.45 -2.10
C GLU A 164 -16.82 -14.92 -1.67
N ARG A 165 -17.68 -15.73 -2.30
CA ARG A 165 -17.76 -17.18 -2.04
C ARG A 165 -16.46 -17.89 -2.40
N PHE A 166 -15.90 -17.58 -3.57
CA PHE A 166 -14.63 -18.16 -4.03
C PHE A 166 -13.48 -17.87 -3.05
N PHE A 167 -13.23 -16.61 -2.73
CA PHE A 167 -12.15 -16.23 -1.83
C PHE A 167 -12.39 -16.71 -0.39
N SER A 168 -13.65 -16.75 0.07
CA SER A 168 -13.99 -17.33 1.38
C SER A 168 -13.66 -18.81 1.44
N HIS A 169 -13.87 -19.56 0.36
CA HIS A 169 -13.48 -20.97 0.27
C HIS A 169 -11.97 -21.16 0.39
N LEU A 170 -11.16 -20.35 -0.32
CA LEU A 170 -9.69 -20.39 -0.21
C LEU A 170 -9.20 -20.08 1.21
N VAL A 171 -9.83 -19.12 1.89
CA VAL A 171 -9.52 -18.79 3.29
C VAL A 171 -9.90 -19.93 4.22
N LYS A 172 -11.04 -20.61 3.99
CA LYS A 172 -11.46 -21.77 4.79
C LYS A 172 -10.46 -22.92 4.71
N LYS A 173 -9.87 -23.17 3.54
CA LYS A 173 -8.78 -24.17 3.39
C LYS A 173 -7.60 -23.88 4.32
N LEU A 174 -7.20 -22.61 4.43
CA LEU A 174 -6.08 -22.19 5.28
C LEU A 174 -6.43 -22.14 6.77
N LYS A 175 -7.69 -21.89 7.14
CA LYS A 175 -8.12 -21.81 8.54
C LYS A 175 -8.00 -23.13 9.30
N LYS A 176 -7.99 -24.26 8.58
CA LYS A 176 -7.89 -25.60 9.17
C LYS A 176 -6.46 -26.01 9.52
N LEU A 177 -5.46 -25.22 9.10
CA LEU A 177 -4.04 -25.55 9.20
C LEU A 177 -3.35 -24.55 10.13
N ASP A 178 -2.61 -25.06 11.11
CA ASP A 178 -1.76 -24.22 11.95
C ASP A 178 -0.43 -23.93 11.25
N ARG A 179 0.00 -22.67 11.28
CA ARG A 179 1.20 -22.22 10.58
C ARG A 179 2.51 -22.77 11.12
N LYS A 180 2.54 -23.22 12.37
CA LYS A 180 3.73 -23.74 13.03
C LYS A 180 3.70 -25.25 13.08
N ARG A 181 2.54 -25.85 13.42
CA ARG A 181 2.39 -27.30 13.54
C ARG A 181 2.29 -27.98 12.18
N ASP A 182 1.51 -27.40 11.25
CA ASP A 182 1.19 -28.02 9.96
C ASP A 182 1.91 -27.32 8.79
N TYR A 183 3.11 -26.80 9.04
CA TYR A 183 3.82 -25.92 8.10
C TYR A 183 3.95 -26.48 6.66
N PRO A 184 4.33 -27.75 6.43
CA PRO A 184 4.44 -28.30 5.07
C PRO A 184 3.10 -28.30 4.32
N GLU A 185 2.02 -28.72 4.99
CA GLU A 185 0.69 -28.75 4.41
C GLU A 185 0.15 -27.33 4.19
N TYR A 186 0.36 -26.43 5.15
CA TYR A 186 0.03 -25.02 5.04
C TYR A 186 0.66 -24.39 3.79
N ILE A 187 1.97 -24.59 3.56
CA ILE A 187 2.66 -24.07 2.38
C ILE A 187 2.12 -24.69 1.09
N ARG A 188 1.81 -25.99 1.08
CA ARG A 188 1.18 -26.64 -0.08
C ARG A 188 -0.18 -26.02 -0.40
N THR A 189 -1.06 -25.86 0.58
CA THR A 189 -2.37 -25.22 0.40
C THR A 189 -2.25 -23.76 -0.05
N VAL A 190 -1.27 -23.00 0.45
CA VAL A 190 -0.99 -21.64 -0.05
C VAL A 190 -0.63 -21.68 -1.54
N LYS A 191 0.24 -22.60 -1.97
CA LYS A 191 0.61 -22.74 -3.39
C LYS A 191 -0.60 -23.11 -4.26
N GLU A 192 -1.42 -24.06 -3.82
CA GLU A 192 -2.65 -24.47 -4.50
C GLU A 192 -3.64 -23.30 -4.63
N ASN A 193 -3.91 -22.59 -3.53
CA ASN A 193 -4.75 -21.38 -3.56
C ASN A 193 -4.21 -20.31 -4.52
N SER A 194 -2.89 -20.14 -4.56
CA SER A 194 -2.23 -19.20 -5.47
C SER A 194 -2.45 -19.57 -6.94
N ARG A 195 -2.40 -20.88 -7.24
CA ARG A 195 -2.68 -21.40 -8.58
C ARG A 195 -4.13 -21.18 -8.96
N GLU A 196 -5.07 -21.48 -8.07
CA GLU A 196 -6.50 -21.25 -8.32
C GLU A 196 -6.81 -19.77 -8.58
N ILE A 197 -6.27 -18.85 -7.78
CA ILE A 197 -6.44 -17.40 -7.99
C ILE A 197 -5.88 -16.98 -9.35
N ARG A 198 -4.71 -17.50 -9.72
CA ARG A 198 -4.08 -17.16 -10.99
C ARG A 198 -4.92 -17.62 -12.17
N GLU A 199 -5.35 -18.87 -12.16
CA GLU A 199 -6.07 -19.50 -13.28
C GLU A 199 -7.51 -18.98 -13.42
N LYS A 200 -8.21 -18.79 -12.29
CA LYS A 200 -9.64 -18.42 -12.29
C LYS A 200 -9.90 -16.91 -12.22
N VAL A 201 -8.96 -16.11 -11.72
CA VAL A 201 -9.14 -14.66 -11.53
C VAL A 201 -8.13 -13.86 -12.36
N LEU A 202 -6.84 -13.98 -12.04
CA LEU A 202 -5.83 -13.08 -12.59
C LEU A 202 -5.57 -13.30 -14.08
N LYS A 203 -5.77 -14.51 -14.60
CA LYS A 203 -5.69 -14.81 -16.04
C LYS A 203 -6.54 -13.84 -16.88
N TYR A 204 -7.69 -13.42 -16.37
CA TYR A 204 -8.61 -12.52 -17.07
C TYR A 204 -8.30 -11.04 -16.83
N LEU A 205 -7.76 -10.71 -15.65
CA LEU A 205 -7.65 -9.33 -15.18
C LEU A 205 -6.24 -8.75 -15.26
N MET A 206 -5.20 -9.55 -15.56
CA MET A 206 -3.81 -9.13 -15.37
C MET A 206 -2.98 -9.20 -16.66
N VAL A 207 -2.21 -8.15 -16.90
CA VAL A 207 -1.07 -8.14 -17.81
C VAL A 207 0.19 -8.28 -16.98
N ARG A 208 0.96 -9.35 -17.17
CA ARG A 208 2.20 -9.61 -16.43
C ARG A 208 3.25 -10.22 -17.34
N ARG A 209 4.43 -9.60 -17.35
CA ARG A 209 5.65 -10.15 -17.95
C ARG A 209 6.84 -9.99 -17.02
N THR A 210 7.81 -10.86 -17.26
CA THR A 210 9.10 -10.91 -16.58
C THR A 210 10.21 -10.37 -17.50
N ARG A 211 11.33 -9.95 -16.93
CA ARG A 211 12.51 -9.55 -17.72
C ARG A 211 12.99 -10.68 -18.62
N LYS A 212 12.97 -11.93 -18.13
CA LYS A 212 13.36 -13.11 -18.92
C LYS A 212 12.47 -13.30 -20.15
N GLU A 213 11.15 -13.16 -20.02
CA GLU A 213 10.23 -13.22 -21.16
C GLU A 213 10.47 -12.08 -22.14
N VAL A 214 10.65 -10.85 -21.64
CA VAL A 214 10.92 -9.69 -22.52
C VAL A 214 12.24 -9.89 -23.29
N ILE A 215 13.31 -10.30 -22.60
CA ILE A 215 14.60 -10.60 -23.24
C ILE A 215 14.46 -11.72 -24.26
N LYS A 216 13.72 -12.79 -23.96
CA LYS A 216 13.57 -13.95 -24.85
C LYS A 216 12.77 -13.63 -26.12
N TYR A 217 11.68 -12.87 -26.00
CA TYR A 217 10.74 -12.65 -27.11
C TYR A 217 10.96 -11.33 -27.87
N PHE A 218 11.70 -10.37 -27.30
CA PHE A 218 11.94 -9.05 -27.90
C PHE A 218 13.43 -8.74 -28.12
N THR A 219 14.30 -9.76 -28.24
CA THR A 219 15.76 -9.60 -28.41
C THR A 219 16.11 -8.62 -29.54
N ARG A 220 15.53 -8.82 -30.73
CA ARG A 220 15.81 -8.01 -31.92
C ARG A 220 15.52 -6.52 -31.70
N GLU A 221 14.41 -6.23 -31.02
CA GLU A 221 14.05 -4.86 -30.65
C GLU A 221 15.05 -4.29 -29.64
N LEU A 222 15.36 -5.04 -28.58
CA LEU A 222 16.27 -4.59 -27.54
C LEU A 222 17.65 -4.25 -28.10
N GLU A 223 18.16 -5.07 -29.02
CA GLU A 223 19.41 -4.83 -29.75
C GLU A 223 19.32 -3.57 -30.64
N LYS A 224 18.23 -3.43 -31.41
CA LYS A 224 17.99 -2.26 -32.27
C LYS A 224 17.95 -0.96 -31.47
N GLN A 225 17.33 -0.98 -30.29
CA GLN A 225 17.22 0.17 -29.39
C GLN A 225 18.44 0.33 -28.46
N LYS A 226 19.45 -0.55 -28.58
CA LYS A 226 20.64 -0.62 -27.68
C LYS A 226 20.26 -0.66 -26.20
N LEU A 227 19.18 -1.36 -25.87
CA LEU A 227 18.62 -1.43 -24.52
C LEU A 227 18.98 -2.78 -23.88
N LYS A 228 19.74 -2.74 -22.78
CA LYS A 228 20.06 -3.91 -21.95
C LYS A 228 19.46 -3.73 -20.56
N PHE A 229 18.81 -4.76 -20.04
CA PHE A 229 18.40 -4.76 -18.63
C PHE A 229 19.64 -4.93 -17.74
N PRO A 230 19.74 -4.21 -16.61
CA PRO A 230 20.87 -4.37 -15.70
C PRO A 230 20.88 -5.79 -15.14
N GLU A 231 22.06 -6.39 -15.10
CA GLU A 231 22.32 -7.62 -14.36
C GLU A 231 22.31 -7.27 -12.87
N VAL A 232 21.32 -7.80 -12.16
CA VAL A 232 21.18 -7.57 -10.72
C VAL A 232 22.07 -8.59 -10.02
N ALA A 233 23.22 -8.16 -9.52
CA ALA A 233 24.02 -8.98 -8.62
C ALA A 233 23.19 -9.33 -7.37
N ASN A 234 23.47 -10.49 -6.76
CA ASN A 234 22.85 -10.82 -5.49
C ASN A 234 23.26 -9.75 -4.45
N PRO A 235 22.33 -9.31 -3.58
CA PRO A 235 22.70 -8.37 -2.53
C PRO A 235 23.74 -9.01 -1.62
N GLU A 236 24.88 -8.37 -1.50
CA GLU A 236 25.92 -8.78 -0.55
C GLU A 236 25.63 -8.12 0.80
N PRO A 237 25.67 -8.89 1.91
CA PRO A 237 25.45 -8.32 3.23
C PRO A 237 26.64 -7.43 3.59
N VAL A 238 26.40 -6.13 3.67
CA VAL A 238 27.35 -5.16 4.23
C VAL A 238 27.04 -5.04 5.72
N PHE A 239 27.90 -5.62 6.55
CA PHE A 239 27.80 -5.49 7.99
C PHE A 239 28.54 -4.23 8.44
N TYR A 240 27.83 -3.32 9.10
CA TYR A 240 28.48 -2.21 9.78
C TYR A 240 29.23 -2.74 11.00
N GLN A 241 30.53 -2.46 11.07
CA GLN A 241 31.32 -2.71 12.26
C GLN A 241 31.28 -1.46 13.12
N LEU A 242 30.72 -1.58 14.31
CA LEU A 242 30.81 -0.55 15.34
C LEU A 242 32.13 -0.74 16.07
N ASN A 243 32.85 0.36 16.34
CA ASN A 243 33.97 0.27 17.28
C ASN A 243 33.46 0.03 18.71
N ASP A 244 34.37 -0.29 19.65
CA ASP A 244 34.00 -0.62 21.03
C ASP A 244 33.16 0.45 21.75
N GLN A 245 33.39 1.74 21.46
CA GLN A 245 32.59 2.81 22.05
C GLN A 245 31.20 2.88 21.41
N GLU A 246 31.13 2.80 20.09
CA GLU A 246 29.89 2.83 19.33
C GLU A 246 28.99 1.65 19.70
N ASP A 247 29.54 0.44 19.83
CA ASP A 247 28.78 -0.76 20.23
C ASP A 247 28.21 -0.62 21.65
N LYS A 248 29.03 -0.14 22.61
CA LYS A 248 28.57 0.14 23.97
C LYS A 248 27.42 1.15 23.99
N ILE A 249 27.56 2.26 23.25
CA ILE A 249 26.53 3.31 23.16
C ILE A 249 25.27 2.76 22.50
N PHE A 250 25.41 2.02 21.39
CA PHE A 250 24.30 1.44 20.65
C PHE A 250 23.53 0.44 21.52
N THR A 251 24.23 -0.50 22.16
CA THR A 251 23.64 -1.49 23.06
C THR A 251 22.94 -0.84 24.25
N LYS A 252 23.56 0.18 24.88
CA LYS A 252 22.92 0.96 25.95
C LYS A 252 21.65 1.65 25.46
N THR A 253 21.70 2.27 24.27
CA THR A 253 20.55 2.97 23.68
C THR A 253 19.41 1.99 23.40
N ILE A 254 19.70 0.81 22.85
CA ILE A 254 18.71 -0.25 22.62
C ILE A 254 18.06 -0.67 23.94
N LYS A 255 18.85 -0.89 25.00
CA LYS A 255 18.31 -1.23 26.33
C LYS A 255 17.35 -0.14 26.83
N MET A 256 17.72 1.14 26.73
CA MET A 256 16.86 2.26 27.14
C MET A 256 15.54 2.31 26.35
N ILE A 257 15.60 2.16 25.02
CA ILE A 257 14.40 2.13 24.16
C ILE A 257 13.52 0.93 24.51
N ALA A 258 14.14 -0.20 24.85
CA ALA A 258 13.48 -1.48 24.98
C ALA A 258 12.88 -1.74 26.36
N LEU A 259 13.55 -1.31 27.42
CA LEU A 259 13.25 -1.66 28.80
C LEU A 259 12.83 -0.44 29.62
N ASP A 260 13.54 0.67 29.47
CA ASP A 260 13.40 1.81 30.38
C ASP A 260 12.33 2.80 29.92
N PHE A 261 12.11 2.92 28.60
CA PHE A 261 11.13 3.87 28.07
C PHE A 261 9.70 3.32 28.14
N ASN A 262 8.84 3.99 28.92
CA ASN A 262 7.47 3.52 29.22
C ASN A 262 6.45 3.74 28.09
N TYR A 263 6.70 4.68 27.18
CA TYR A 263 5.75 5.09 26.14
C TYR A 263 4.36 5.45 26.69
N SER A 264 4.29 6.06 27.89
CA SER A 264 3.04 6.28 28.64
C SER A 264 2.00 7.04 27.82
N ARG A 265 2.45 8.03 27.03
CA ARG A 265 1.59 8.82 26.14
C ARG A 265 0.85 8.01 25.08
N TYR A 266 1.39 6.85 24.72
CA TYR A 266 0.80 5.93 23.74
C TYR A 266 0.06 4.77 24.42
N THR A 267 0.14 4.68 25.75
CA THR A 267 -0.51 3.64 26.54
C THR A 267 -1.38 4.15 27.70
N PRO A 268 -2.16 5.24 27.55
CA PRO A 268 -2.85 5.86 28.68
C PRO A 268 -3.86 4.92 29.37
N LEU A 269 -4.57 4.08 28.62
CA LEU A 269 -5.54 3.14 29.21
C LEU A 269 -4.88 2.06 30.08
N LEU A 270 -3.56 1.83 29.98
CA LEU A 270 -2.86 0.93 30.88
C LEU A 270 -2.66 1.52 32.29
N TYR A 271 -2.84 2.84 32.44
CA TYR A 271 -2.78 3.56 33.71
C TYR A 271 -4.18 3.93 34.23
N TYR A 272 -5.23 3.60 33.49
CA TYR A 272 -6.61 3.86 33.90
C TYR A 272 -6.99 2.92 35.05
N ARG A 273 -7.60 3.46 36.10
CA ARG A 273 -7.97 2.70 37.31
C ARG A 273 -9.34 2.02 37.22
N GLY A 274 -10.12 2.31 36.17
CA GLY A 274 -11.38 1.62 35.91
C GLY A 274 -11.20 0.35 35.09
N GLU A 275 -12.32 -0.29 34.74
CA GLU A 275 -12.29 -1.51 33.95
C GLU A 275 -11.88 -1.24 32.49
N ILE A 276 -11.01 -2.10 31.96
CA ILE A 276 -10.63 -2.12 30.55
C ILE A 276 -10.89 -3.51 29.98
N THR A 277 -11.44 -3.57 28.79
CA THR A 277 -11.68 -4.85 28.13
C THR A 277 -10.35 -5.48 27.65
N GLN A 278 -10.34 -6.80 27.48
CA GLN A 278 -9.16 -7.51 26.96
C GLN A 278 -8.70 -6.98 25.58
N PRO A 279 -9.59 -6.69 24.61
CA PRO A 279 -9.20 -6.09 23.33
C PRO A 279 -8.53 -4.71 23.47
N GLU A 280 -9.01 -3.86 24.38
CA GLU A 280 -8.42 -2.53 24.62
C GLU A 280 -7.03 -2.63 25.21
N LYS A 281 -6.84 -3.49 26.22
CA LYS A 281 -5.53 -3.76 26.82
C LYS A 281 -4.54 -4.28 25.78
N LEU A 282 -4.98 -5.18 24.90
CA LEU A 282 -4.17 -5.73 23.82
C LEU A 282 -3.81 -4.65 22.79
N ALA A 283 -4.74 -3.76 22.43
CA ALA A 283 -4.49 -2.66 21.50
C ALA A 283 -3.39 -1.71 22.03
N GLN A 284 -3.44 -1.35 23.31
CA GLN A 284 -2.42 -0.50 23.97
C GLN A 284 -1.06 -1.20 24.03
N THR A 285 -1.04 -2.48 24.40
CA THR A 285 0.20 -3.29 24.43
C THR A 285 0.83 -3.37 23.05
N ASN A 286 0.01 -3.56 22.00
CA ASN A 286 0.48 -3.58 20.62
C ASN A 286 0.99 -2.21 20.17
N MET A 287 0.35 -1.11 20.59
CA MET A 287 0.83 0.25 20.33
C MET A 287 2.21 0.49 20.96
N ARG A 288 2.42 0.09 22.21
CA ARG A 288 3.74 0.17 22.87
C ARG A 288 4.81 -0.59 22.08
N LYS A 289 4.53 -1.85 21.73
CA LYS A 289 5.43 -2.69 20.93
C LYS A 289 5.73 -2.03 19.57
N PHE A 290 4.72 -1.46 18.93
CA PHE A 290 4.88 -0.75 17.67
C PHE A 290 5.81 0.45 17.79
N MET A 291 5.63 1.30 18.81
CA MET A 291 6.48 2.48 19.03
C MET A 291 7.92 2.11 19.36
N LYS A 292 8.13 1.07 20.17
CA LYS A 292 9.46 0.50 20.44
C LYS A 292 10.15 0.03 19.15
N THR A 293 9.47 -0.79 18.36
CA THR A 293 10.02 -1.27 17.07
C THR A 293 10.31 -0.12 16.11
N LEU A 294 9.48 0.92 16.08
CA LEU A 294 9.73 2.09 15.24
C LEU A 294 10.99 2.84 15.65
N LEU A 295 11.23 3.08 16.94
CA LEU A 295 12.45 3.77 17.40
C LEU A 295 13.70 2.96 17.10
N VAL A 296 13.69 1.64 17.34
CA VAL A 296 14.82 0.75 17.01
C VAL A 296 15.11 0.80 15.51
N LYS A 297 14.10 0.65 14.66
CA LYS A 297 14.27 0.73 13.20
C LYS A 297 14.82 2.08 12.73
N ARG A 298 14.50 3.17 13.44
CA ARG A 298 15.02 4.51 13.13
C ARG A 298 16.49 4.63 13.54
N LEU A 299 16.88 4.02 14.66
CA LEU A 299 18.28 3.93 15.10
C LEU A 299 19.12 3.12 14.11
N GLU A 300 18.63 1.95 13.70
CA GLU A 300 19.29 1.09 12.70
C GLU A 300 19.41 1.76 11.33
N SER A 301 18.45 2.61 10.96
CA SER A 301 18.45 3.26 9.65
C SER A 301 19.42 4.43 9.55
N SER A 302 19.53 5.29 10.57
CA SER A 302 20.43 6.44 10.60
C SER A 302 20.31 7.20 11.93
N PHE A 303 21.42 7.66 12.49
CA PHE A 303 21.43 8.54 13.66
C PHE A 303 20.60 9.82 13.45
N TYR A 304 20.57 10.39 12.24
CA TYR A 304 19.76 11.57 11.94
C TYR A 304 18.26 11.25 12.06
N ALA A 305 17.81 10.13 11.49
CA ALA A 305 16.43 9.70 11.55
C ALA A 305 15.98 9.38 12.98
N PHE A 306 16.88 8.80 13.78
CA PHE A 306 16.67 8.55 15.20
C PHE A 306 16.52 9.85 15.99
N ARG A 307 17.49 10.77 15.91
CA ARG A 307 17.45 12.08 16.58
C ARG A 307 16.17 12.86 16.24
N LYS A 308 15.79 12.88 14.96
CA LYS A 308 14.55 13.53 14.51
C LYS A 308 13.30 12.90 15.13
N SER A 309 13.31 11.59 15.37
CA SER A 309 12.20 10.88 16.02
C SER A 309 12.12 11.20 17.51
N ILE A 310 13.27 11.22 18.21
CA ILE A 310 13.36 11.61 19.62
C ILE A 310 12.93 13.06 19.83
N ASN A 311 13.41 14.01 19.02
CA ASN A 311 13.00 15.41 19.13
C ASN A 311 11.50 15.61 18.92
N ARG A 312 10.88 14.81 18.04
CA ARG A 312 9.41 14.82 17.89
C ARG A 312 8.70 14.28 19.12
N PHE A 313 9.26 13.26 19.78
CA PHE A 313 8.70 12.76 21.05
C PHE A 313 8.84 13.82 22.13
N ILE A 314 10.01 14.40 22.33
CA ILE A 314 10.26 15.47 23.31
C ILE A 314 9.28 16.63 23.11
N CYS A 315 9.27 17.25 21.92
CA CYS A 315 8.38 18.37 21.62
C CYS A 315 6.90 18.02 21.82
N SER A 316 6.52 16.79 21.46
CA SER A 316 5.15 16.35 21.70
C SER A 316 4.89 16.25 23.21
N TYR A 317 5.80 15.66 24.00
CA TYR A 317 5.61 15.40 25.44
C TYR A 317 5.59 16.71 26.23
N GLU A 318 6.52 17.62 25.94
CA GLU A 318 6.55 18.97 26.51
C GLU A 318 5.24 19.72 26.28
N LYS A 319 4.76 19.76 25.03
CA LYS A 319 3.46 20.38 24.70
C LYS A 319 2.28 19.76 25.44
N PHE A 320 2.35 18.48 25.81
CA PHE A 320 1.29 17.85 26.58
C PHE A 320 1.37 18.24 28.05
N LEU A 321 2.57 18.23 28.63
CA LEU A 321 2.79 18.64 30.02
C LEU A 321 2.40 20.11 30.22
N GLU A 322 2.86 21.01 29.34
CA GLU A 322 2.54 22.44 29.40
C GLU A 322 1.03 22.70 29.41
N GLU A 323 0.27 21.92 28.65
CA GLU A 323 -1.18 22.11 28.53
C GLU A 323 -1.92 21.45 29.66
N PHE A 324 -1.45 20.28 30.10
CA PHE A 324 -1.96 19.61 31.28
C PHE A 324 -1.81 20.52 32.51
N ASP A 325 -0.67 21.20 32.65
CA ASP A 325 -0.41 22.16 33.73
C ASP A 325 -1.32 23.40 33.64
N LYS A 326 -1.77 23.76 32.44
CA LYS A 326 -2.81 24.80 32.21
C LYS A 326 -4.24 24.28 32.42
N GLY A 327 -4.44 23.01 32.76
CA GLY A 327 -5.75 22.38 32.91
C GLY A 327 -6.38 21.89 31.60
N ASN A 328 -5.64 21.89 30.49
CA ASN A 328 -6.09 21.46 29.18
C ASN A 328 -5.60 20.05 28.84
N VAL A 329 -6.45 19.25 28.19
CA VAL A 329 -6.03 17.96 27.60
C VAL A 329 -6.28 17.98 26.11
N TYR A 330 -5.22 18.00 25.31
CA TYR A 330 -5.34 17.97 23.85
C TYR A 330 -5.83 16.61 23.36
N VAL A 331 -7.03 16.63 22.79
CA VAL A 331 -7.65 15.48 22.13
C VAL A 331 -7.58 15.66 20.62
N SER A 332 -7.48 14.55 19.89
CA SER A 332 -7.53 14.60 18.44
C SER A 332 -8.82 15.26 17.98
N LYS A 333 -8.71 16.24 17.06
CA LYS A 333 -9.85 16.95 16.46
C LYS A 333 -10.93 16.02 15.91
N LYS A 334 -10.57 14.80 15.50
CA LYS A 334 -11.50 13.78 15.01
C LYS A 334 -12.37 13.17 16.12
N TYR A 335 -11.90 13.16 17.36
CA TYR A 335 -12.56 12.51 18.50
C TYR A 335 -13.10 13.49 19.53
N ILE A 336 -12.87 14.79 19.37
CA ILE A 336 -13.32 15.83 20.31
C ILE A 336 -14.83 15.76 20.59
N ASN A 337 -15.65 15.55 19.55
CA ASN A 337 -17.10 15.44 19.70
C ASN A 337 -17.54 14.17 20.46
N LYS A 338 -16.80 13.06 20.33
CA LYS A 338 -17.07 11.85 21.12
C LYS A 338 -16.74 12.04 22.58
N ILE A 339 -15.71 12.83 22.88
CA ILE A 339 -15.28 13.11 24.25
C ILE A 339 -16.26 14.08 24.92
N PHE A 340 -16.71 15.12 24.22
CA PHE A 340 -17.77 16.00 24.74
C PHE A 340 -19.08 15.26 25.04
N GLY A 341 -19.43 14.24 24.25
CA GLY A 341 -20.60 13.39 24.55
C GLY A 341 -20.42 12.44 25.74
N LEU A 342 -19.19 12.23 26.21
CA LEU A 342 -18.86 11.38 27.37
C LEU A 342 -18.60 12.20 28.65
N LEU A 343 -18.39 13.51 28.53
CA LEU A 343 -18.34 14.40 29.67
C LEU A 343 -19.78 14.59 30.18
N PRO A 344 -20.05 14.43 31.49
CA PRO A 344 -21.36 14.73 32.02
C PRO A 344 -21.68 16.18 31.65
N MET A 345 -22.82 16.39 30.99
CA MET A 345 -23.33 17.74 30.80
C MET A 345 -23.48 18.36 32.18
N VAL A 346 -22.60 19.31 32.50
CA VAL A 346 -22.84 20.23 33.60
C VAL A 346 -24.06 21.02 33.14
N LYS A 347 -25.24 20.56 33.56
CA LYS A 347 -26.44 21.38 33.56
C LYS A 347 -26.14 22.50 34.54
N ASN A 348 -25.94 23.71 34.03
CA ASN A 348 -26.13 24.92 34.82
C ASN A 348 -27.61 25.02 35.21
#